data_AF-A0A3M1AQA5-F1
#
_entry.id   AF-A0A3M1AQA5-F1
#
_cell.length_a   1.000
_cell.length_b   1.000
_cell.length_c   1.000
_cell.angle_alpha   90.00
_cell.angle_beta   90.00
_cell.angle_gamma   90.00
#
_symmetry.space_group_name_H-M   'P 1'
#
loop_
_entity.id
_entity.type
_entity.pdbx_description
1 polymer ?
#
loop_
_entity_poly.entity_id
_entity_poly.type
_entity_poly.pdbx_seq_one_letter_code
_entity_poly.pdbx_strand_id
1 'polypeptide(L)'
;MSSSKQQPGPGRVPVHTLLALGLLALFLLQGILALDDLAPTWDEVGHLPAGYSYLKTNDYRLYPTNPPLMKQLAALPLLAMHLKLPLDSPYWEEERHIEFGQSFLYYTNAPAGVERIFFWARLVILLAGAALGWIIFRWTRKLYGPGA
;
A
#
# COMPACT_ATOMS: atom_id res chain seq x y z
N MET A 1 -25.72 11.57 52.41
CA MET A 1 -25.27 10.36 51.68
C MET A 1 -24.80 10.79 50.30
N SER A 2 -23.50 11.08 50.16
CA SER A 2 -22.89 11.45 48.88
C SER A 2 -22.19 10.21 48.32
N SER A 3 -22.73 9.66 47.23
CA SER A 3 -22.15 8.52 46.51
C SER A 3 -20.98 9.04 45.67
N SER A 4 -19.74 8.81 46.14
CA SER A 4 -18.55 9.11 45.35
C SER A 4 -18.47 8.13 44.19
N LYS A 5 -18.73 8.62 42.97
CA LYS A 5 -18.37 7.90 41.75
C LYS A 5 -16.84 7.75 41.74
N GLN A 6 -16.36 6.53 41.99
CA GLN A 6 -14.97 6.17 41.75
C GLN A 6 -14.65 6.44 40.27
N GLN A 7 -13.72 7.37 40.02
CA GLN A 7 -13.18 7.60 38.70
C GLN A 7 -12.33 6.38 38.30
N PRO A 8 -12.47 5.83 37.09
CA PRO A 8 -11.65 4.71 36.65
C PRO A 8 -10.19 5.18 36.58
N GLY A 9 -9.31 4.53 37.35
CA GLY A 9 -7.87 4.77 37.29
C GLY A 9 -7.32 4.53 35.88
N PRO A 10 -6.14 5.06 35.54
CA PRO A 10 -5.56 4.94 34.20
C PRO A 10 -5.49 3.46 33.81
N GLY A 11 -6.32 3.08 32.83
CA GLY A 11 -6.42 1.71 32.36
C GLY A 11 -5.07 1.25 31.81
N ARG A 12 -4.43 0.30 32.49
CA ARG A 12 -3.17 -0.29 32.03
C ARG A 12 -3.40 -0.95 30.66
N VAL A 13 -2.55 -0.62 29.68
CA VAL A 13 -2.59 -1.28 28.37
C VAL A 13 -2.27 -2.76 28.56
N PRO A 14 -3.10 -3.69 28.07
CA PRO A 14 -2.83 -5.11 28.24
C PRO A 14 -1.53 -5.54 27.54
N VAL A 15 -0.77 -6.46 28.15
CA VAL A 15 0.53 -6.92 27.62
C VAL A 15 0.44 -7.45 26.20
N HIS A 16 -0.59 -8.23 25.87
CA HIS A 16 -0.80 -8.75 24.50
C HIS A 16 -1.02 -7.64 23.47
N THR A 17 -1.57 -6.48 23.86
CA THR A 17 -1.68 -5.32 22.97
C THR A 17 -0.31 -4.70 22.71
N LEU A 18 0.55 -4.61 23.73
CA LEU A 18 1.93 -4.16 23.56
C LEU A 18 2.75 -5.11 22.69
N LEU A 19 2.57 -6.43 22.87
CA LEU A 19 3.21 -7.43 22.02
C LEU A 19 2.76 -7.32 20.56
N ALA A 20 1.46 -7.19 20.30
CA ALA A 20 0.93 -7.01 18.96
C ALA A 20 1.48 -5.73 18.30
N LEU A 21 1.51 -4.61 19.02
CA LEU A 21 2.10 -3.37 18.53
C LEU A 21 3.61 -3.51 18.27
N GLY A 22 4.32 -4.21 19.14
CA GLY A 22 5.75 -4.51 18.95
C GLY A 22 6.02 -5.34 17.70
N LEU A 23 5.22 -6.39 17.45
CA LEU A 23 5.32 -7.21 16.24
C LEU A 23 4.97 -6.41 14.97
N LEU A 24 3.93 -5.57 15.02
CA LEU A 24 3.59 -4.69 13.90
C LEU A 24 4.68 -3.65 13.64
N ALA A 25 5.30 -3.10 14.69
CA ALA A 25 6.42 -2.17 14.56
C ALA A 25 7.64 -2.87 13.94
N LEU A 26 7.95 -4.10 14.36
CA LEU A 26 9.02 -4.90 13.75
C LEU A 26 8.73 -5.22 12.28
N PHE A 27 7.50 -5.60 11.94
CA PHE A 27 7.07 -5.83 10.55
C PHE A 27 7.25 -4.57 9.69
N LEU A 28 6.80 -3.41 10.19
CA LEU A 28 6.97 -2.14 9.49
C LEU A 28 8.44 -1.77 9.33
N LEU A 29 9.25 -1.93 10.38
CA LEU A 29 10.68 -1.64 10.35
C LEU A 29 11.40 -2.51 9.31
N GLN A 30 11.18 -3.83 9.35
CA GLN A 30 11.77 -4.75 8.37
C GLN A 30 11.31 -4.43 6.95
N GLY A 31 10.02 -4.15 6.77
CA GLY A 31 9.45 -3.79 5.47
C GLY A 31 10.09 -2.52 4.90
N ILE A 32 10.12 -1.43 5.68
CA ILE A 32 10.69 -0.14 5.28
C ILE A 32 12.16 -0.28 4.90
N LEU A 33 12.94 -1.01 5.69
CA LEU A 33 14.36 -1.23 5.41
C LEU A 33 14.60 -2.03 4.12
N ALA A 34 13.65 -2.85 3.69
CA ALA A 34 13.76 -3.65 2.48
C ALA A 34 13.20 -2.97 1.21
N LEU A 35 12.46 -1.86 1.32
CA LEU A 35 11.70 -1.31 0.18
C LEU A 35 12.57 -0.89 -1.01
N ASP A 36 13.75 -0.32 -0.74
CA ASP A 36 14.71 0.18 -1.74
C ASP A 36 15.71 -0.88 -2.22
N ASP A 37 15.85 -2.00 -1.50
CA ASP A 37 16.83 -3.05 -1.80
C ASP A 37 16.25 -4.20 -2.65
N LEU A 38 14.94 -4.17 -2.93
CA LEU A 38 14.24 -5.23 -3.63
C LEU A 38 13.97 -4.87 -5.09
N ALA A 39 14.40 -5.74 -6.00
CA ALA A 39 14.05 -5.61 -7.42
C ALA A 39 12.53 -5.65 -7.64
N PRO A 40 12.01 -4.93 -8.64
CA PRO A 40 10.60 -5.03 -9.05
C PRO A 40 10.23 -6.45 -9.47
N THR A 41 9.07 -6.90 -9.02
CA THR A 41 8.46 -8.15 -9.47
C THR A 41 7.72 -7.94 -10.79
N TRP A 42 7.44 -9.03 -11.50
CA TRP A 42 6.81 -8.98 -12.82
C TRP A 42 5.44 -8.26 -12.79
N ASP A 43 4.61 -8.56 -11.79
CA ASP A 43 3.27 -7.99 -11.68
C ASP A 43 3.29 -6.49 -11.32
N GLU A 44 4.27 -6.06 -10.54
CA GLU A 44 4.44 -4.65 -10.13
C GLU A 44 4.59 -3.72 -11.34
N VAL A 45 5.27 -4.17 -12.40
CA VAL A 45 5.50 -3.42 -13.64
C VAL A 45 4.19 -3.11 -14.37
N GLY A 46 3.21 -4.01 -14.36
CA GLY A 46 1.92 -3.78 -15.00
C GLY A 46 0.89 -3.11 -14.08
N HIS A 47 0.82 -3.54 -12.83
CA HIS A 47 -0.20 -3.09 -11.88
C HIS A 47 -0.04 -1.62 -11.47
N LEU A 48 1.19 -1.18 -11.20
CA LEU A 48 1.44 0.17 -10.69
C LEU A 48 1.18 1.27 -11.74
N PRO A 49 1.70 1.17 -12.98
CA PRO A 49 1.42 2.15 -14.04
C PRO A 49 -0.06 2.15 -14.46
N ALA A 50 -0.73 0.99 -14.45
CA ALA A 50 -2.18 0.92 -14.66
C ALA A 50 -2.96 1.63 -13.54
N GLY A 51 -2.59 1.43 -12.27
CA GLY A 51 -3.18 2.18 -11.16
C GLY A 51 -3.04 3.69 -11.33
N TYR A 52 -1.87 4.15 -11.77
CA TYR A 52 -1.60 5.56 -12.01
C TYR A 52 -2.39 6.12 -13.19
N SER A 53 -2.49 5.37 -14.29
CA SER A 53 -3.30 5.78 -15.45
C SER A 53 -4.77 5.93 -15.04
N TYR A 54 -5.32 4.98 -14.28
CA TYR A 54 -6.72 5.03 -13.84
C TYR A 54 -7.02 6.27 -13.00
N LEU A 55 -6.11 6.66 -12.10
CA LEU A 55 -6.24 7.88 -11.30
C LEU A 55 -6.20 9.16 -12.14
N LYS A 56 -5.47 9.17 -13.26
CA LYS A 56 -5.27 10.35 -14.10
C LYS A 56 -6.30 10.50 -15.22
N THR A 57 -6.74 9.39 -15.79
CA THR A 57 -7.60 9.38 -16.98
C THR A 57 -9.03 8.95 -16.68
N ASN A 58 -9.27 8.32 -15.52
CA ASN A 58 -10.51 7.61 -15.21
C ASN A 58 -10.90 6.56 -16.29
N ASP A 59 -9.89 6.02 -16.97
CA ASP A 59 -10.02 5.00 -18.01
C ASP A 59 -9.34 3.72 -17.53
N TYR A 60 -10.13 2.65 -17.39
CA TYR A 60 -9.73 1.38 -16.76
C TYR A 60 -9.29 0.30 -17.75
N ARG A 61 -9.06 0.65 -19.03
CA ARG A 61 -8.81 -0.32 -20.10
C ARG A 61 -7.48 -1.07 -19.98
N LEU A 62 -6.44 -0.42 -19.45
CA LEU A 62 -5.06 -0.88 -19.63
C LEU A 62 -4.78 -2.26 -19.01
N TYR A 63 -5.35 -2.56 -17.85
CA TYR A 63 -5.19 -3.85 -17.19
C TYR A 63 -6.46 -4.26 -16.41
N PRO A 64 -7.50 -4.77 -17.09
CA PRO A 64 -8.85 -4.91 -16.52
C PRO A 64 -9.08 -6.23 -15.76
N THR A 65 -8.10 -7.15 -15.74
CA THR A 65 -8.22 -8.50 -15.17
C THR A 65 -8.53 -8.54 -13.67
N ASN A 66 -8.10 -7.52 -12.93
CA ASN A 66 -8.27 -7.41 -11.49
C ASN A 66 -8.93 -6.08 -11.13
N PRO A 67 -9.78 -6.04 -10.08
CA PRO A 67 -10.41 -4.80 -9.62
C PRO A 67 -9.40 -3.66 -9.41
N PRO A 68 -9.78 -2.39 -9.68
CA PRO A 68 -8.82 -1.29 -9.75
C PRO A 68 -8.36 -0.78 -8.38
N LEU A 69 -9.10 -1.07 -7.31
CA LEU A 69 -8.91 -0.46 -5.99
C LEU A 69 -7.46 -0.53 -5.51
N MET A 70 -6.86 -1.71 -5.48
CA MET A 70 -5.49 -1.86 -4.97
C MET A 70 -4.44 -1.25 -5.89
N LYS A 71 -4.67 -1.26 -7.21
CA LYS A 71 -3.80 -0.60 -8.19
C LYS A 71 -3.79 0.91 -7.95
N GLN A 72 -4.98 1.51 -7.84
CA GLN A 72 -5.14 2.94 -7.57
C GLN A 72 -4.59 3.31 -6.20
N LEU A 73 -4.87 2.53 -5.15
CA LEU A 73 -4.38 2.78 -3.80
C LEU A 73 -2.85 2.79 -3.76
N ALA A 74 -2.19 1.79 -4.35
CA ALA A 74 -0.73 1.77 -4.50
C ALA A 74 -0.22 2.97 -5.33
N ALA A 75 -0.99 3.42 -6.30
CA ALA A 75 -0.62 4.54 -7.16
C ALA A 75 -0.86 5.95 -6.57
N LEU A 76 -1.63 6.08 -5.50
CA LEU A 76 -1.99 7.39 -4.90
C LEU A 76 -0.79 8.30 -4.59
N PRO A 77 0.30 7.85 -3.92
CA PRO A 77 1.40 8.75 -3.59
C PRO A 77 2.14 9.26 -4.84
N LEU A 78 2.05 8.56 -5.97
CA LEU A 78 2.65 8.97 -7.24
C LEU A 78 1.97 10.22 -7.82
N LEU A 79 0.76 10.58 -7.36
CA LEU A 79 0.10 11.83 -7.76
C LEU A 79 0.92 13.06 -7.38
N ALA A 80 1.68 12.99 -6.28
CA ALA A 80 2.59 14.04 -5.83
C ALA A 80 3.94 14.04 -6.58
N MET A 81 4.22 13.03 -7.41
CA MET A 81 5.47 12.89 -8.16
C MET A 81 5.40 13.50 -9.57
N HIS A 82 4.23 13.98 -10.02
CA HIS A 82 4.02 14.60 -11.34
C HIS A 82 4.54 13.75 -12.52
N LEU A 83 4.35 12.42 -12.44
CA LEU A 83 4.78 11.49 -13.48
C LEU A 83 3.97 11.66 -14.78
N LYS A 84 4.63 11.40 -15.91
CA LYS A 84 4.03 11.50 -17.24
C LYS A 84 3.52 10.12 -17.68
N LEU A 85 2.35 10.10 -18.30
CA LEU A 85 1.78 8.90 -18.91
C LEU A 85 2.10 8.86 -20.41
N PRO A 86 2.66 7.75 -20.95
CA PRO A 86 2.88 7.60 -22.38
C PRO A 86 1.58 7.21 -23.11
N LEU A 87 0.55 8.07 -23.05
CA LEU A 87 -0.77 7.79 -23.63
C LEU A 87 -0.75 7.71 -25.17
N ASP A 88 0.19 8.39 -25.81
CA ASP A 88 0.37 8.34 -27.27
C ASP A 88 1.17 7.12 -27.74
N SER A 89 1.51 6.19 -26.83
CA SER A 89 2.23 4.96 -27.18
C SER A 89 1.29 3.90 -27.75
N PRO A 90 1.77 3.04 -28.68
CA PRO A 90 0.97 1.92 -29.18
C PRO A 90 0.56 0.97 -28.04
N TYR A 91 1.34 0.92 -26.95
CA TYR A 91 1.03 0.09 -25.79
C TYR A 91 -0.23 0.54 -25.04
N TRP A 92 -0.58 1.82 -25.09
CA TRP A 92 -1.82 2.33 -24.51
C TRP A 92 -3.04 1.94 -25.36
N GLU A 93 -2.93 2.09 -26.67
CA GLU A 93 -4.00 1.76 -27.62
C GLU A 93 -4.26 0.25 -27.69
N GLU A 94 -3.21 -0.56 -27.66
CA GLU A 94 -3.26 -2.03 -27.69
C GLU A 94 -3.50 -2.67 -26.31
N GLU A 95 -3.66 -1.87 -25.24
CA GLU A 95 -3.88 -2.35 -23.86
C GLU A 95 -2.76 -3.28 -23.34
N ARG A 96 -1.53 -3.04 -23.80
CA ARG A 96 -0.33 -3.83 -23.47
C ARG A 96 0.31 -3.35 -22.17
N HIS A 97 -0.31 -3.74 -21.06
CA HIS A 97 0.07 -3.31 -19.71
C HIS A 97 1.54 -3.51 -19.33
N ILE A 98 2.19 -4.59 -19.76
CA ILE A 98 3.60 -4.84 -19.42
C ILE A 98 4.51 -3.84 -20.15
N GLU A 99 4.35 -3.71 -21.46
CA GLU A 99 5.16 -2.81 -22.30
C GLU A 99 4.87 -1.35 -22.00
N PHE A 100 3.60 -1.00 -21.75
CA PHE A 100 3.22 0.31 -21.25
C PHE A 100 3.91 0.59 -19.91
N GLY A 101 3.90 -0.38 -18.99
CA GLY A 101 4.53 -0.25 -17.69
C GLY A 101 6.04 -0.08 -17.77
N GLN A 102 6.71 -0.85 -18.63
CA GLN A 102 8.14 -0.70 -18.91
C GLN A 102 8.45 0.68 -19.50
N SER A 103 7.66 1.13 -20.49
CA SER A 103 7.78 2.48 -21.06
C SER A 103 7.63 3.56 -20.00
N PHE A 104 6.57 3.47 -19.18
CA PHE A 104 6.28 4.40 -18.10
C PHE A 104 7.43 4.48 -17.09
N LEU A 105 7.95 3.35 -16.60
CA LEU A 105 8.96 3.28 -15.54
C LEU A 105 10.36 3.61 -16.05
N TYR A 106 10.81 2.94 -17.11
CA TYR A 106 12.22 2.92 -17.51
C TYR A 106 12.56 3.91 -18.63
N TYR A 107 11.57 4.53 -19.27
CA TYR A 107 11.80 5.49 -20.36
C TYR A 107 11.15 6.84 -20.06
N THR A 108 9.82 6.90 -19.94
CA THR A 108 9.07 8.14 -19.73
C THR A 108 9.40 8.82 -18.40
N ASN A 109 9.53 8.04 -17.33
CA ASN A 109 9.81 8.55 -15.98
C ASN A 109 11.14 8.08 -15.40
N ALA A 110 12.07 7.61 -16.24
CA ALA A 110 13.42 7.24 -15.80
C ALA A 110 14.10 8.31 -14.90
N PRO A 111 14.00 9.63 -15.20
CA PRO A 111 14.60 10.67 -14.34
C PRO A 111 14.01 10.76 -12.92
N ALA A 112 12.79 10.28 -12.69
CA ALA A 112 12.16 10.29 -11.36
C ALA A 112 12.72 9.18 -10.44
N GLY A 113 13.43 8.21 -11.01
CA GLY A 113 13.98 7.04 -10.32
C GLY A 113 12.95 5.94 -10.12
N VAL A 114 13.19 4.77 -10.73
CA VAL A 114 12.29 3.60 -10.64
C VAL A 114 12.17 3.11 -9.20
N GLU A 115 13.28 3.06 -8.45
CA GLU A 115 13.26 2.66 -7.04
C GLU A 115 12.39 3.59 -6.20
N ARG A 116 12.49 4.91 -6.42
CA ARG A 116 11.67 5.90 -5.72
C ARG A 116 10.18 5.73 -6.03
N ILE A 117 9.84 5.39 -7.28
CA ILE A 117 8.46 5.10 -7.68
C ILE A 117 7.92 3.88 -6.91
N PHE A 118 8.69 2.79 -6.87
CA PHE A 118 8.29 1.58 -6.16
C PHE A 118 8.28 1.73 -4.65
N PHE A 119 9.21 2.49 -4.06
CA PHE A 119 9.24 2.76 -2.63
C PHE A 119 7.89 3.30 -2.15
N TRP A 120 7.37 4.34 -2.79
CA TRP A 120 6.11 4.96 -2.40
C TRP A 120 4.91 4.03 -2.64
N ALA A 121 4.92 3.27 -3.73
CA ALA A 121 3.87 2.30 -4.02
C ALA A 121 3.84 1.17 -2.98
N ARG A 122 5.00 0.60 -2.65
CA ARG A 122 5.16 -0.49 -1.70
C ARG A 122 4.89 -0.04 -0.27
N LEU A 123 5.19 1.20 0.08
CA LEU A 123 4.85 1.76 1.40
C LEU A 123 3.34 1.68 1.66
N VAL A 124 2.52 1.93 0.64
CA VAL A 124 1.05 1.81 0.78
C VAL A 124 0.64 0.35 1.03
N ILE A 125 1.23 -0.60 0.32
CA ILE A 125 0.96 -2.03 0.50
C ILE A 125 1.42 -2.49 1.90
N LEU A 126 2.58 -2.03 2.36
CA LEU A 126 3.12 -2.33 3.69
C LEU A 126 2.19 -1.81 4.79
N LEU A 127 1.71 -0.57 4.67
CA LEU A 127 0.76 0.03 5.60
C LEU A 127 -0.59 -0.70 5.59
N ALA A 128 -1.08 -1.11 4.41
CA ALA A 128 -2.29 -1.92 4.29
C ALA A 128 -2.14 -3.27 5.01
N GLY A 129 -0.98 -3.92 4.88
CA GLY A 129 -0.65 -5.17 5.59
C GLY A 129 -0.65 -4.98 7.11
N ALA A 130 -0.03 -3.91 7.61
CA ALA A 130 -0.03 -3.60 9.05
C ALA A 130 -1.43 -3.29 9.59
N ALA A 131 -2.23 -2.54 8.82
CA ALA A 131 -3.63 -2.25 9.15
C ALA A 131 -4.46 -3.54 9.21
N LEU A 132 -4.28 -4.44 8.24
CA LEU A 132 -4.94 -5.75 8.24
C LEU A 132 -4.53 -6.58 9.47
N GLY A 133 -3.24 -6.63 9.80
CA GLY A 133 -2.75 -7.32 11.00
C GLY A 133 -3.40 -6.79 12.29
N TRP A 134 -3.54 -5.47 12.40
CA TRP A 134 -4.26 -4.85 13.52
C TRP A 134 -5.75 -5.20 13.55
N ILE A 135 -6.42 -5.19 12.39
CA ILE A 135 -7.83 -5.58 12.27
C ILE A 135 -8.03 -7.03 12.72
N ILE A 136 -7.17 -7.94 12.26
CA ILE A 136 -7.21 -9.36 12.65
C ILE A 136 -7.03 -9.49 14.16
N PHE A 137 -6.02 -8.84 14.75
CA PHE A 137 -5.81 -8.86 16.20
C PHE A 137 -7.07 -8.40 16.97
N ARG A 138 -7.65 -7.27 16.58
CA ARG A 138 -8.86 -6.72 17.21
C ARG A 138 -10.06 -7.66 17.03
N TRP A 139 -10.20 -8.27 15.86
CA TRP A 139 -11.30 -9.18 15.56
C TRP A 139 -11.20 -10.47 16.38
N THR A 140 -10.02 -11.09 16.43
CA THR A 140 -9.76 -12.28 17.25
C THR A 140 -10.07 -12.03 18.72
N ARG A 141 -9.65 -10.88 19.27
CA ARG A 141 -9.98 -10.52 20.65
C ARG A 141 -11.48 -10.34 20.90
N LYS A 142 -12.23 -9.86 19.90
CA LYS A 142 -13.68 -9.72 20.00
C LYS A 142 -14.37 -11.09 20.01
N LEU A 143 -13.83 -12.07 19.29
CA LEU A 143 -14.40 -13.42 19.20
C LEU A 143 -14.07 -14.29 20.41
N TYR A 144 -12.82 -14.27 20.87
CA TYR A 144 -12.31 -15.23 21.86
C TYR A 144 -11.99 -14.59 23.23
N GLY A 145 -12.17 -13.28 23.34
CA GLY A 145 -11.95 -12.55 24.59
C GLY A 145 -10.48 -12.24 24.88
N PRO A 146 -10.15 -11.83 26.12
CA PRO A 146 -8.83 -11.27 26.45
C PRO A 146 -7.64 -12.23 26.46
N GLY A 147 -7.88 -13.55 26.38
CA GLY A 147 -6.83 -14.58 26.39
C GLY A 147 -6.38 -15.05 25.00
N ALA A 148 -6.90 -14.43 23.94
CA ALA A 148 -6.55 -14.71 22.55
C ALA A 148 -5.40 -13.86 22.02
#